data_AF-A0A9P8D3Y9-F1
#
_entry.id   AF-A0A9P8D3Y9-F1
#
_cell.length_a   1.000
_cell.length_b   1.000
_cell.length_c   1.000
_cell.angle_alpha   90.00
_cell.angle_beta   90.00
_cell.angle_gamma   90.00
#
_symmetry.space_group_name_H-M   'P 1'
#
loop_
_entity.id
_entity.type
_entity.pdbx_description
1 polymer ?
#
loop_
_entity_poly.entity_id
_entity_poly.type
_entity_poly.pdbx_seq_one_letter_code
_entity_poly.pdbx_strand_id
1 'polypeptide(L)'
;MTVCLDSMGNEFLWIKDNGNEKLVTYRLFDAKGLSRETRDAKGRLIERKSYDMAGNDVLEETMDASNLWTLHDVMGRAGLMWRGQDPTWRKETHQNALSQVTYSQASDGSASRYSYNDAWLLDMIEANVRGEKSAAGDLLRKKYVTGVDYNELSHATAIHYGNGQIMTNEFDTLTLRLRKRQTVSPSATRPSKVMQSLEYTYDPTGNITLIRNNAQQDVFFRNRVISPDAKYTYGPTYRLLESSGREQLDNGSGPGGSNVGPACPGAFQTFDATSDAPRDGIPMSRYSNIDQ
;
A
#
# COMPACT_ATOMS: atom_id res chain seq x y z
N MET A 1 32.35 -13.77 16.59
CA MET A 1 31.90 -14.21 15.26
C MET A 1 33.13 -14.41 14.41
N THR A 2 33.26 -15.58 13.80
CA THR A 2 34.46 -15.98 13.05
C THR A 2 34.03 -16.38 11.64
N VAL A 3 34.76 -15.91 10.63
CA VAL A 3 34.52 -16.22 9.22
C VAL A 3 35.79 -16.81 8.63
N CYS A 4 35.67 -17.84 7.80
CA CYS A 4 36.78 -18.39 7.04
C CYS A 4 36.58 -18.13 5.54
N LEU A 5 37.68 -17.77 4.88
CA LEU A 5 37.72 -17.43 3.46
C LEU A 5 38.40 -18.54 2.66
N ASP A 6 37.94 -18.77 1.43
CA ASP A 6 38.63 -19.62 0.47
C ASP A 6 39.84 -18.88 -0.16
N SER A 7 40.57 -19.54 -1.05
CA SER A 7 41.72 -18.95 -1.76
C SER A 7 41.37 -17.79 -2.69
N MET A 8 40.08 -17.62 -3.02
CA MET A 8 39.56 -16.53 -3.84
C MET A 8 38.96 -15.40 -2.99
N GLY A 9 38.98 -15.53 -1.66
CA GLY A 9 38.44 -14.55 -0.73
C GLY A 9 36.94 -14.69 -0.46
N ASN A 10 36.29 -15.77 -0.89
CA ASN A 10 34.86 -16.00 -0.63
C ASN A 10 34.64 -16.58 0.76
N GLU A 11 33.61 -16.10 1.46
CA GLU A 11 33.22 -16.56 2.80
C GLU A 11 32.52 -17.93 2.75
N PHE A 12 33.25 -19.02 2.99
CA PHE A 12 32.71 -20.39 2.89
C PHE A 12 32.25 -20.98 4.23
N LEU A 13 32.70 -20.42 5.36
CA LEU A 13 32.37 -20.91 6.70
C LEU A 13 32.10 -19.76 7.63
N TRP A 14 30.96 -19.82 8.30
CA TRP A 14 30.53 -18.83 9.27
C TRP A 14 30.28 -19.48 10.63
N ILE A 15 30.89 -18.96 11.67
CA ILE A 15 30.80 -19.47 13.04
C ILE A 15 30.35 -18.35 13.97
N LYS A 16 29.16 -18.52 14.56
CA LYS A 16 28.67 -17.68 15.65
C LYS A 16 28.74 -18.45 16.96
N ASP A 17 29.49 -17.88 17.89
CA ASP A 17 29.60 -18.38 19.26
C ASP A 17 28.57 -17.65 20.13
N ASN A 18 27.57 -18.36 20.62
CA ASN A 18 26.55 -17.86 21.54
C ASN A 18 26.89 -18.23 23.01
N GLY A 19 28.13 -18.63 23.30
CA GLY A 19 28.58 -19.07 24.61
C GLY A 19 28.27 -20.55 24.88
N ASN A 20 26.99 -20.89 24.92
CA ASN A 20 26.54 -22.28 25.19
C ASN A 20 26.51 -23.16 23.94
N GLU A 21 26.50 -22.56 22.75
CA GLU A 21 26.48 -23.26 21.47
C GLU A 21 27.25 -22.49 20.40
N LYS A 22 27.82 -23.25 19.46
CA LYS A 22 28.40 -22.69 18.23
C LYS A 22 27.49 -23.03 17.07
N LEU A 23 26.96 -21.99 16.43
CA LEU A 23 26.18 -22.11 15.21
C LEU A 23 27.14 -22.00 14.03
N VAL A 24 27.12 -23.01 13.17
CA VAL A 24 28.00 -23.12 12.02
C VAL A 24 27.16 -23.15 10.75
N THR A 25 27.54 -22.37 9.75
CA THR A 25 26.94 -22.35 8.42
C THR A 25 28.02 -22.53 7.38
N TYR A 26 27.81 -23.46 6.46
CA TYR A 26 28.72 -23.74 5.35
C TYR A 26 28.12 -23.19 4.06
N ARG A 27 28.94 -22.57 3.22
CA ARG A 27 28.55 -22.10 1.89
C ARG A 27 29.55 -22.63 0.86
N LEU A 28 29.02 -23.25 -0.19
CA LEU A 28 29.77 -23.76 -1.33
C LEU A 28 29.58 -22.81 -2.50
N PHE A 29 30.66 -22.49 -3.19
CA PHE A 29 30.68 -21.61 -4.35
C PHE A 29 30.99 -22.39 -5.63
N ASP A 30 30.55 -21.87 -6.77
CA ASP A 30 30.98 -22.34 -8.07
C ASP A 30 32.34 -21.74 -8.49
N ALA A 31 32.82 -22.09 -9.67
CA ALA A 31 34.10 -21.59 -10.19
C ALA A 31 34.11 -20.08 -10.50
N LYS A 32 32.94 -19.44 -10.55
CA LYS A 32 32.79 -17.98 -10.72
C LYS A 32 32.65 -17.25 -9.39
N GLY A 33 32.65 -17.97 -8.26
CA GLY A 33 32.44 -17.39 -6.93
C GLY A 33 30.97 -17.16 -6.59
N LEU A 34 30.02 -17.72 -7.35
CA LEU A 34 28.60 -17.64 -7.03
C LEU A 34 28.22 -18.71 -6.01
N SER A 35 27.45 -18.33 -4.98
CA SER A 35 27.02 -19.24 -3.92
C SER A 35 26.08 -20.30 -4.45
N ARG A 36 26.52 -21.55 -4.53
CA ARG A 36 25.72 -22.66 -5.05
C ARG A 36 24.90 -23.35 -3.97
N GLU A 37 25.44 -23.48 -2.76
CA GLU A 37 24.79 -24.28 -1.74
C GLU A 37 25.11 -23.77 -0.33
N THR A 38 24.09 -23.61 0.51
CA THR A 38 24.23 -23.26 1.92
C THR A 38 23.71 -24.40 2.78
N ARG A 39 24.50 -24.82 3.78
CA ARG A 39 24.15 -25.90 4.72
C ARG A 39 24.27 -25.44 6.16
N ASP A 40 23.46 -26.05 7.02
CA ASP A 40 23.54 -25.84 8.46
C ASP A 40 24.70 -26.63 9.12
N ALA A 41 24.85 -26.47 10.43
CA ALA A 41 25.87 -27.16 11.22
C ALA A 41 25.78 -28.69 11.18
N LYS A 42 24.60 -29.24 10.86
CA LYS A 42 24.34 -30.68 10.74
C LYS A 42 24.46 -31.17 9.29
N GLY A 43 24.92 -30.32 8.37
CA GLY A 43 25.05 -30.64 6.95
C GLY A 43 23.72 -30.75 6.20
N ARG A 44 22.61 -30.31 6.79
CA ARG A 44 21.31 -30.24 6.11
C ARG A 44 21.33 -29.08 5.13
N LEU A 45 20.74 -29.30 3.96
CA LEU A 45 20.60 -28.28 2.93
C LEU A 45 19.63 -27.19 3.42
N ILE A 46 20.09 -25.95 3.47
CA ILE A 46 19.23 -24.77 3.73
C ILE A 46 18.73 -24.23 2.39
N GLU A 47 19.66 -24.02 1.45
CA GLU A 47 19.41 -23.41 0.16
C GLU A 47 20.39 -23.98 -0.88
N ARG A 48 19.91 -24.27 -2.09
CA ARG A 48 20.74 -24.52 -3.28
C ARG A 48 20.30 -23.61 -4.41
N LYS A 49 21.25 -23.02 -5.13
CA LYS A 49 21.01 -22.22 -6.33
C LYS A 49 21.70 -22.81 -7.55
N SER A 50 21.04 -22.76 -8.70
CA SER A 50 21.62 -23.02 -10.01
C SER A 50 21.57 -21.76 -10.85
N TYR A 51 22.64 -21.48 -11.60
CA TYR A 51 22.80 -20.23 -12.34
C TYR A 51 22.89 -20.48 -13.85
N ASP A 52 22.51 -19.49 -14.65
CA ASP A 52 22.78 -19.45 -16.08
C ASP A 52 24.25 -19.07 -16.37
N MET A 53 24.61 -19.01 -17.66
CA MET A 53 25.97 -18.63 -18.06
C MET A 53 26.31 -17.15 -17.78
N ALA A 54 25.31 -16.29 -17.62
CA ALA A 54 25.48 -14.88 -17.25
C ALA A 54 25.60 -14.68 -15.73
N GLY A 55 25.26 -15.71 -14.93
CA GLY A 55 25.32 -15.69 -13.47
C GLY A 55 23.98 -15.38 -12.80
N ASN A 56 22.87 -15.35 -13.54
CA ASN A 56 21.53 -15.16 -12.97
C ASN A 56 21.01 -16.49 -12.39
N ASP A 57 20.30 -16.43 -11.28
CA ASP A 57 19.73 -17.61 -10.61
C ASP A 57 18.49 -18.13 -11.35
N VAL A 58 18.55 -19.37 -11.82
CA VAL A 58 17.46 -20.00 -12.61
C VAL A 58 16.64 -20.97 -11.76
N LEU A 59 17.24 -21.52 -10.71
CA LEU A 59 16.59 -22.45 -9.79
C LEU A 59 17.09 -22.20 -8.37
N GLU A 60 16.16 -22.03 -7.44
CA GLU A 60 16.39 -21.97 -6.01
C GLU A 60 15.62 -23.12 -5.32
N GLU A 61 16.35 -23.96 -4.60
CA GLU A 61 15.81 -25.04 -3.79
C GLU A 61 16.01 -24.66 -2.31
N THR A 62 14.94 -24.64 -1.52
CA THR A 62 15.01 -24.28 -0.10
C THR A 62 14.39 -25.38 0.75
N MET A 63 14.79 -25.47 2.03
CA MET A 63 14.18 -26.45 2.95
C MET A 63 12.71 -26.15 3.31
N ASP A 64 12.29 -24.89 3.27
CA ASP A 64 10.99 -24.44 3.77
C ASP A 64 9.94 -24.23 2.67
N ALA A 65 10.36 -24.21 1.40
CA ALA A 65 9.48 -23.96 0.28
C ALA A 65 9.86 -24.78 -0.95
N SER A 66 8.87 -25.08 -1.78
CA SER A 66 9.06 -25.76 -3.07
C SER A 66 10.02 -25.00 -3.97
N ASN A 67 10.79 -25.73 -4.77
CA ASN A 67 11.74 -25.21 -5.74
C ASN A 67 11.16 -24.04 -6.55
N LEU A 68 11.85 -22.91 -6.53
CA LEU A 68 11.52 -21.72 -7.29
C LEU A 68 12.37 -21.71 -8.56
N TRP A 69 11.71 -21.70 -9.70
CA TRP A 69 12.34 -21.48 -10.98
C TRP A 69 12.13 -20.04 -11.41
N THR A 70 13.17 -19.45 -12.01
CA THR A 70 13.15 -18.10 -12.53
C THR A 70 13.69 -18.09 -13.95
N LEU A 71 12.92 -17.55 -14.87
CA LEU A 71 13.37 -17.24 -16.22
C LEU A 71 13.64 -15.75 -16.31
N HIS A 72 14.88 -15.42 -16.64
CA HIS A 72 15.33 -14.05 -16.86
C HIS A 72 15.18 -13.63 -18.33
N ASP A 73 14.97 -12.35 -18.56
CA ASP A 73 15.04 -11.76 -19.90
C ASP A 73 16.50 -11.55 -20.35
N VAL A 74 16.69 -11.03 -21.56
CA VAL A 74 18.03 -10.77 -22.14
C VAL A 74 18.84 -9.77 -21.30
N MET A 75 18.18 -8.94 -20.49
CA MET A 75 18.82 -7.99 -19.59
C MET A 75 19.07 -8.56 -18.18
N GLY A 76 18.84 -9.86 -17.96
CA GLY A 76 19.02 -10.52 -16.67
C GLY A 76 17.92 -10.23 -15.65
N ARG A 77 16.76 -9.75 -16.09
CA ARG A 77 15.63 -9.40 -15.20
C ARG A 77 14.66 -10.56 -15.12
N ALA A 78 14.21 -10.91 -13.92
CA ALA A 78 13.23 -11.97 -13.71
C ALA A 78 11.89 -11.64 -14.40
N GLY A 79 11.55 -12.41 -15.43
CA GLY A 79 10.34 -12.24 -16.22
C GLY A 79 9.24 -13.25 -15.88
N LEU A 80 9.62 -14.49 -15.58
CA LEU A 80 8.69 -15.55 -15.23
C LEU A 80 9.23 -16.34 -14.04
N MET A 81 8.38 -16.56 -13.04
CA MET A 81 8.72 -17.31 -11.84
C MET A 81 7.64 -18.35 -11.56
N TRP A 82 8.04 -19.57 -11.17
CA TRP A 82 7.08 -20.61 -10.77
C TRP A 82 7.65 -21.50 -9.68
N ARG A 83 6.78 -22.04 -8.81
CA ARG A 83 7.18 -22.95 -7.73
C ARG A 83 6.67 -24.37 -7.94
N GLY A 84 7.54 -25.35 -7.73
CA GLY A 84 7.22 -26.77 -7.84
C GLY A 84 6.97 -27.24 -9.27
N GLN A 85 6.39 -28.43 -9.40
CA GLN A 85 5.97 -28.99 -10.70
C GLN A 85 4.55 -28.56 -11.10
N ASP A 86 3.77 -28.00 -10.17
CA ASP A 86 2.42 -27.53 -10.42
C ASP A 86 2.40 -26.08 -10.92
N PRO A 87 1.71 -25.78 -12.03
CA PRO A 87 1.64 -24.43 -12.60
C PRO A 87 0.76 -23.46 -11.79
N THR A 88 0.22 -23.87 -10.64
CA THR A 88 -0.72 -23.08 -9.83
C THR A 88 -0.06 -21.89 -9.16
N TRP A 89 1.24 -21.98 -8.85
CA TRP A 89 2.01 -20.85 -8.37
C TRP A 89 2.95 -20.35 -9.48
N ARG A 90 2.43 -19.43 -10.28
CA ARG A 90 3.17 -18.76 -11.35
C ARG A 90 3.03 -17.25 -11.22
N LYS A 91 4.14 -16.53 -11.31
CA LYS A 91 4.16 -15.07 -11.43
C LYS A 91 4.85 -14.69 -12.72
N GLU A 92 4.31 -13.70 -13.39
CA GLU A 92 4.87 -13.21 -14.65
C GLU A 92 4.94 -11.70 -14.61
N THR A 93 6.04 -11.13 -15.09
CA THR A 93 6.25 -9.69 -15.12
C THR A 93 7.00 -9.33 -16.39
N HIS A 94 6.45 -8.41 -17.18
CA HIS A 94 7.11 -7.89 -18.37
C HIS A 94 7.51 -6.45 -18.12
N GLN A 95 8.67 -6.09 -18.63
CA GLN A 95 9.23 -4.75 -18.47
C GLN A 95 9.69 -4.22 -19.82
N ASN A 96 9.57 -2.91 -20.03
CA ASN A 96 10.14 -2.24 -21.19
C ASN A 96 11.67 -2.08 -21.05
N ALA A 97 12.31 -1.48 -22.05
CA ALA A 97 13.76 -1.23 -22.04
C ALA A 97 14.20 -0.25 -20.93
N LEU A 98 13.30 0.59 -20.41
CA LEU A 98 13.53 1.52 -19.31
C LEU A 98 13.30 0.87 -17.93
N SER A 99 13.11 -0.45 -17.88
CA SER A 99 12.81 -1.20 -16.64
C SER A 99 11.52 -0.78 -15.94
N GLN A 100 10.57 -0.26 -16.71
CA GLN A 100 9.22 0.00 -16.24
C GLN A 100 8.33 -1.22 -16.54
N VAL A 101 7.50 -1.60 -15.57
CA VAL A 101 6.61 -2.77 -15.68
C VAL A 101 5.46 -2.46 -16.64
N THR A 102 5.29 -3.25 -17.69
CA THR A 102 4.18 -3.12 -18.65
C THR A 102 3.08 -4.15 -18.39
N TYR A 103 3.42 -5.28 -17.79
CA TYR A 103 2.50 -6.35 -17.42
C TYR A 103 2.98 -7.03 -16.14
N SER A 104 2.04 -7.38 -15.27
CA SER A 104 2.30 -8.17 -14.07
C SER A 104 1.13 -9.10 -13.81
N GLN A 105 1.39 -10.38 -13.63
CA GLN A 105 0.41 -11.39 -13.23
C GLN A 105 0.82 -12.06 -11.94
N ALA A 106 -0.11 -12.08 -10.99
CA ALA A 106 0.01 -12.80 -9.74
C ALA A 106 -0.42 -14.27 -9.90
N SER A 107 -0.07 -15.08 -8.91
CA SER A 107 -0.34 -16.52 -8.89
C SER A 107 -1.83 -16.89 -8.82
N ASP A 108 -2.69 -15.96 -8.40
CA ASP A 108 -4.14 -16.14 -8.42
C ASP A 108 -4.77 -15.90 -9.81
N GLY A 109 -3.95 -15.66 -10.83
CA GLY A 109 -4.37 -15.34 -12.19
C GLY A 109 -4.74 -13.87 -12.39
N SER A 110 -4.77 -13.05 -11.33
CA SER A 110 -5.01 -11.62 -11.45
C SER A 110 -3.84 -10.96 -12.18
N ALA A 111 -4.16 -10.18 -13.21
CA ALA A 111 -3.16 -9.56 -14.07
C ALA A 111 -3.43 -8.07 -14.24
N SER A 112 -2.37 -7.27 -14.19
CA SER A 112 -2.38 -5.83 -14.40
C SER A 112 -1.52 -5.45 -15.60
N ARG A 113 -1.96 -4.46 -16.35
CA ARG A 113 -1.24 -3.84 -17.46
C ARG A 113 -1.10 -2.36 -17.21
N TYR A 114 0.08 -1.84 -17.55
CA TYR A 114 0.44 -0.45 -17.38
C TYR A 114 0.81 0.13 -18.74
N SER A 115 0.18 1.24 -19.09
CA SER A 115 0.53 2.02 -20.27
C SER A 115 1.17 3.32 -19.82
N TYR A 116 2.14 3.78 -20.60
CA TYR A 116 2.88 5.00 -20.34
C TYR A 116 2.63 5.99 -21.48
N ASN A 117 2.58 7.28 -21.15
CA ASN A 117 2.47 8.35 -22.13
C ASN A 117 3.81 8.63 -22.82
N ASP A 118 3.84 9.59 -23.75
CA ASP A 118 5.04 9.95 -24.52
C ASP A 118 6.19 10.50 -23.65
N ALA A 119 5.88 10.95 -22.43
CA ALA A 119 6.87 11.36 -21.43
C ALA A 119 7.33 10.20 -20.53
N TRP A 120 6.95 8.96 -20.85
CA TRP A 120 7.23 7.74 -20.08
C TRP A 120 6.65 7.74 -18.66
N LEU A 121 5.63 8.56 -18.39
CA LEU A 121 4.89 8.56 -17.14
C LEU A 121 3.66 7.66 -17.26
N LEU A 122 3.23 7.07 -16.14
CA LEU A 122 2.10 6.14 -16.10
C LEU A 122 0.81 6.86 -16.52
N ASP A 123 0.10 6.32 -17.51
CA ASP A 123 -1.12 6.93 -18.02
C ASP A 123 -2.37 6.07 -17.73
N MET A 124 -2.26 4.75 -17.94
CA MET A 124 -3.40 3.85 -17.83
C MET A 124 -3.05 2.60 -17.01
N ILE A 125 -3.99 2.17 -16.17
CA ILE A 125 -3.93 0.88 -15.50
C ILE A 125 -5.18 0.08 -15.86
N GLU A 126 -4.95 -1.08 -16.45
CA GLU A 126 -5.99 -2.08 -16.68
C GLU A 126 -5.70 -3.30 -15.81
N ALA A 127 -6.73 -3.91 -15.24
CA ALA A 127 -6.56 -5.20 -14.58
C ALA A 127 -7.69 -6.17 -14.91
N ASN A 128 -7.33 -7.44 -14.96
CA ASN A 128 -8.24 -8.57 -14.99
C ASN A 128 -8.08 -9.30 -13.66
N VAL A 129 -9.19 -9.47 -12.94
CA VAL A 129 -9.18 -10.12 -11.64
C VAL A 129 -9.33 -11.62 -11.84
N ARG A 130 -8.40 -12.41 -11.29
CA ARG A 130 -8.44 -13.88 -11.26
C ARG A 130 -8.73 -14.56 -12.61
N GLY A 131 -8.21 -14.03 -13.71
CA GLY A 131 -8.42 -14.64 -15.02
C GLY A 131 -9.86 -14.59 -15.51
N GLU A 132 -10.70 -13.70 -14.98
CA GLU A 132 -12.13 -13.65 -15.30
C GLU A 132 -12.36 -13.51 -16.81
N LYS A 133 -13.29 -14.28 -17.36
CA LYS A 133 -13.61 -14.31 -18.78
C LYS A 133 -15.06 -13.94 -19.03
N SER A 134 -15.31 -13.28 -20.16
CA SER A 134 -16.64 -13.04 -20.70
C SER A 134 -17.29 -14.36 -21.11
N ALA A 135 -18.61 -14.36 -21.33
CA ALA A 135 -19.33 -15.49 -21.92
C ALA A 135 -18.76 -15.91 -23.30
N ALA A 136 -18.12 -14.98 -24.02
CA ALA A 136 -17.43 -15.23 -25.28
C ALA A 136 -16.02 -15.84 -25.13
N GLY A 137 -15.50 -15.97 -23.89
CA GLY A 137 -14.18 -16.54 -23.59
C GLY A 137 -13.03 -15.53 -23.49
N ASP A 138 -13.27 -14.25 -23.82
CA ASP A 138 -12.28 -13.18 -23.72
C ASP A 138 -12.03 -12.75 -22.28
N LEU A 139 -10.77 -12.37 -21.95
CA LEU A 139 -10.44 -11.85 -20.62
C LEU A 139 -11.16 -10.53 -20.34
N LEU A 140 -11.88 -10.45 -19.23
CA LEU A 140 -12.55 -9.23 -18.77
C LEU A 140 -11.53 -8.27 -18.16
N ARG A 141 -10.98 -7.38 -18.98
CA ARG A 141 -10.09 -6.32 -18.52
C ARG A 141 -10.89 -5.09 -18.17
N LYS A 142 -10.72 -4.61 -16.95
CA LYS A 142 -11.32 -3.38 -16.47
C LYS A 142 -10.26 -2.31 -16.35
N LYS A 143 -10.56 -1.12 -16.87
CA LYS A 143 -9.73 0.08 -16.63
C LYS A 143 -9.97 0.54 -15.21
N TYR A 144 -8.91 0.66 -14.42
CA TYR A 144 -8.96 1.23 -13.06
C TYR A 144 -8.52 2.69 -13.09
N VAL A 145 -7.51 3.00 -13.89
CA VAL A 145 -7.08 4.35 -14.22
C VAL A 145 -7.16 4.48 -15.72
N THR A 146 -7.85 5.50 -16.22
CA THR A 146 -8.05 5.75 -17.65
C THR A 146 -7.13 6.81 -18.21
N GLY A 147 -6.53 7.64 -17.36
CA GLY A 147 -5.58 8.69 -17.73
C GLY A 147 -5.00 9.37 -16.49
N VAL A 148 -3.79 9.92 -16.62
CA VAL A 148 -3.15 10.75 -15.59
C VAL A 148 -2.54 11.99 -16.21
N ASP A 149 -2.94 13.16 -15.70
CA ASP A 149 -2.37 14.43 -16.08
C ASP A 149 -1.23 14.80 -15.13
N TYR A 150 -0.16 15.36 -15.68
CA TYR A 150 1.05 15.70 -14.95
C TYR A 150 1.43 17.17 -15.15
N ASN A 151 2.09 17.76 -14.17
CA ASN A 151 2.79 19.03 -14.35
C ASN A 151 4.20 18.82 -14.91
N GLU A 152 4.92 19.91 -15.12
CA GLU A 152 6.29 19.96 -15.67
C GLU A 152 7.31 19.21 -14.79
N LEU A 153 6.97 18.96 -13.52
CA LEU A 153 7.79 18.23 -12.56
C LEU A 153 7.37 16.76 -12.43
N SER A 154 6.51 16.26 -13.33
CA SER A 154 5.97 14.90 -13.28
C SER A 154 5.15 14.58 -12.02
N HIS A 155 4.62 15.60 -11.33
CA HIS A 155 3.63 15.39 -10.27
C HIS A 155 2.23 15.26 -10.89
N ALA A 156 1.48 14.23 -10.49
CA ALA A 156 0.13 14.00 -10.98
C ALA A 156 -0.82 15.12 -10.52
N THR A 157 -1.32 15.92 -11.45
CA THR A 157 -2.29 17.01 -11.23
C THR A 157 -3.73 16.53 -11.33
N ALA A 158 -4.00 15.52 -12.16
CA ALA A 158 -5.29 14.84 -12.18
C ALA A 158 -5.16 13.34 -12.46
N ILE A 159 -6.03 12.54 -11.86
CA ILE A 159 -6.16 11.10 -12.09
C ILE A 159 -7.61 10.81 -12.46
N HIS A 160 -7.80 10.21 -13.62
CA HIS A 160 -9.11 9.79 -14.12
C HIS A 160 -9.29 8.30 -13.82
N TYR A 161 -10.27 7.96 -12.98
CA TYR A 161 -10.53 6.57 -12.61
C TYR A 161 -11.55 5.94 -13.55
N GLY A 162 -11.45 4.63 -13.76
CA GLY A 162 -12.38 3.88 -14.60
C GLY A 162 -13.80 3.75 -14.02
N ASN A 163 -14.02 4.14 -12.77
CA ASN A 163 -15.36 4.34 -12.21
C ASN A 163 -15.95 5.73 -12.53
N GLY A 164 -15.26 6.54 -13.34
CA GLY A 164 -15.67 7.89 -13.73
C GLY A 164 -15.31 9.00 -12.74
N GLN A 165 -14.74 8.66 -11.57
CA GLN A 165 -14.30 9.66 -10.61
C GLN A 165 -13.02 10.34 -11.08
N ILE A 166 -12.85 11.60 -10.70
CA ILE A 166 -11.66 12.39 -11.01
C ILE A 166 -11.08 12.89 -9.70
N MET A 167 -9.79 12.63 -9.48
CA MET A 167 -9.01 13.21 -8.40
C MET A 167 -8.09 14.29 -8.95
N THR A 168 -8.15 15.50 -8.42
CA THR A 168 -7.25 16.60 -8.76
C THR A 168 -6.36 16.96 -7.58
N ASN A 169 -5.12 17.33 -7.88
CA ASN A 169 -4.11 17.78 -6.94
C ASN A 169 -3.65 19.19 -7.35
N GLU A 170 -3.72 20.13 -6.40
CA GLU A 170 -3.17 21.47 -6.57
C GLU A 170 -1.92 21.59 -5.70
N PHE A 171 -0.81 22.01 -6.30
CA PHE A 171 0.47 22.20 -5.63
C PHE A 171 0.75 23.69 -5.42
N ASP A 172 1.44 24.01 -4.33
CA ASP A 172 2.00 25.34 -4.11
C ASP A 172 3.11 25.61 -5.14
N THR A 173 3.10 26.78 -5.79
CA THR A 173 4.03 27.10 -6.88
C THR A 173 5.46 27.36 -6.41
N LEU A 174 5.65 27.73 -5.14
CA LEU A 174 6.96 28.04 -4.56
C LEU A 174 7.54 26.84 -3.83
N THR A 175 6.74 26.19 -2.98
CA THR A 175 7.22 25.07 -2.17
C THR A 175 7.01 23.70 -2.82
N LEU A 176 6.23 23.64 -3.91
CA LEU A 176 5.88 22.42 -4.66
C LEU A 176 5.14 21.35 -3.82
N ARG A 177 4.56 21.77 -2.68
CA ARG A 177 3.84 20.89 -1.75
C ARG A 177 2.37 20.81 -2.14
N LEU A 178 1.74 19.67 -1.89
CA LEU A 178 0.31 19.48 -2.15
C LEU A 178 -0.51 20.39 -1.24
N ARG A 179 -1.18 21.39 -1.81
CA ARG A 179 -2.04 22.33 -1.08
C ARG A 179 -3.46 21.82 -0.99
N LYS A 180 -3.98 21.21 -2.05
CA LYS A 180 -5.36 20.72 -2.10
C LYS A 180 -5.46 19.42 -2.89
N ARG A 181 -6.27 18.48 -2.40
CA ARG A 181 -6.67 17.28 -3.11
C ARG A 181 -8.18 17.18 -3.11
N GLN A 182 -8.77 17.07 -4.30
CA GLN A 182 -10.21 16.99 -4.46
C GLN A 182 -10.60 15.76 -5.28
N THR A 183 -11.54 14.96 -4.78
CA THR A 183 -12.13 13.85 -5.53
C THR A 183 -13.58 14.17 -5.82
N VAL A 184 -13.94 14.17 -7.09
CA VAL A 184 -15.28 14.48 -7.58
C VAL A 184 -15.83 13.24 -8.26
N SER A 185 -17.13 12.99 -8.06
CA SER A 185 -17.93 12.10 -8.89
C SER A 185 -18.72 12.96 -9.87
N PRO A 186 -18.25 13.11 -11.12
CA PRO A 186 -18.97 13.85 -12.14
C PRO A 186 -20.31 13.18 -12.45
N SER A 187 -21.30 13.97 -12.86
CA SER A 187 -22.55 13.45 -13.39
C SER A 187 -23.02 14.33 -14.55
N ALA A 188 -23.51 13.71 -15.62
CA ALA A 188 -24.07 14.44 -16.76
C ALA A 188 -25.51 14.93 -16.50
N THR A 189 -26.22 14.29 -15.57
CA THR A 189 -27.65 14.54 -15.30
C THR A 189 -27.90 15.24 -13.97
N ARG A 190 -26.91 15.28 -13.08
CA ARG A 190 -26.97 15.89 -11.76
C ARG A 190 -25.74 16.77 -11.54
N PRO A 191 -25.78 17.73 -10.61
CA PRO A 191 -24.56 18.43 -10.22
C PRO A 191 -23.51 17.43 -9.72
N SER A 192 -22.27 17.62 -10.18
CA SER A 192 -21.11 16.82 -9.76
C SER A 192 -20.99 16.81 -8.23
N LYS A 193 -20.82 15.62 -7.66
CA LYS A 193 -20.71 15.46 -6.20
C LYS A 193 -19.26 15.48 -5.79
N VAL A 194 -18.87 16.41 -4.92
CA VAL A 194 -17.55 16.38 -4.28
C VAL A 194 -17.56 15.30 -3.19
N MET A 195 -16.71 14.29 -3.34
CA MET A 195 -16.61 13.16 -2.43
C MET A 195 -15.60 13.43 -1.32
N GLN A 196 -14.55 14.17 -1.66
CA GLN A 196 -13.49 14.54 -0.75
C GLN A 196 -12.89 15.87 -1.21
N SER A 197 -12.56 16.76 -0.28
CA SER A 197 -11.87 18.01 -0.57
C SER A 197 -10.93 18.33 0.59
N LEU A 198 -9.70 17.82 0.51
CA LEU A 198 -8.68 17.99 1.54
C LEU A 198 -7.82 19.20 1.21
N GLU A 199 -7.72 20.15 2.15
CA GLU A 199 -6.82 21.29 2.08
C GLU A 199 -5.78 21.17 3.20
N TYR A 200 -4.50 21.27 2.81
CA TYR A 200 -3.37 21.08 3.70
C TYR A 200 -2.73 22.42 4.04
N THR A 201 -2.53 22.67 5.33
CA THR A 201 -1.70 23.77 5.82
C THR A 201 -0.41 23.20 6.40
N TYR A 202 0.69 23.84 6.06
CA TYR A 202 2.02 23.43 6.50
C TYR A 202 2.63 24.52 7.38
N ASP A 203 3.48 24.11 8.33
CA ASP A 203 4.45 25.04 8.89
C ASP A 203 5.58 25.33 7.86
N PRO A 204 6.44 26.35 8.10
CA PRO A 204 7.52 26.69 7.17
C PRO A 204 8.47 25.53 6.87
N THR A 205 8.63 24.59 7.81
CA THR A 205 9.54 23.45 7.67
C THR A 205 8.92 22.32 6.86
N GLY A 206 7.59 22.23 6.83
CA GLY A 206 6.82 21.28 6.02
C GLY A 206 5.98 20.28 6.78
N ASN A 207 5.80 20.44 8.08
CA ASN A 207 4.88 19.56 8.81
C ASN A 207 3.44 20.01 8.57
N ILE A 208 2.52 19.06 8.38
CA ILE A 208 1.10 19.33 8.18
C ILE A 208 0.50 19.73 9.53
N THR A 209 0.02 20.97 9.67
CA THR A 209 -0.58 21.49 10.91
C THR A 209 -2.11 21.46 10.89
N LEU A 210 -2.72 21.45 9.69
CA LEU A 210 -4.17 21.37 9.51
C LEU A 210 -4.49 20.61 8.22
N ILE A 211 -5.48 19.71 8.32
CA ILE A 211 -6.19 19.13 7.18
C ILE A 211 -7.65 19.52 7.32
N ARG A 212 -8.14 20.36 6.39
CA ARG A 212 -9.57 20.72 6.32
C ARG A 212 -10.26 19.86 5.27
N ASN A 213 -11.46 19.35 5.58
CA ASN A 213 -12.25 18.57 4.63
C ASN A 213 -13.57 19.28 4.26
N ASN A 214 -13.54 20.06 3.18
CA ASN A 214 -14.69 20.86 2.73
C ASN A 214 -15.82 20.04 2.09
N ALA A 215 -15.62 18.73 1.87
CA ALA A 215 -16.65 17.85 1.31
C ALA A 215 -17.55 17.24 2.39
N GLN A 216 -17.14 17.28 3.66
CA GLN A 216 -17.88 16.71 4.78
C GLN A 216 -18.58 17.83 5.56
N GLN A 217 -19.81 17.56 6.00
CA GLN A 217 -20.58 18.51 6.80
C GLN A 217 -20.13 18.49 8.26
N ASP A 218 -20.31 19.64 8.92
CA ASP A 218 -20.24 19.75 10.37
C ASP A 218 -21.42 19.00 10.99
N VAL A 219 -21.14 18.20 12.01
CA VAL A 219 -22.15 17.44 12.76
C VAL A 219 -22.40 18.13 14.10
N PHE A 220 -23.66 18.19 14.52
CA PHE A 220 -24.04 18.73 15.82
C PHE A 220 -24.42 17.58 16.76
N PHE A 221 -23.75 17.45 17.90
CA PHE A 221 -24.06 16.44 18.91
C PHE A 221 -23.84 17.00 20.31
N ARG A 222 -24.77 16.74 21.24
CA ARG A 222 -24.75 17.26 22.62
C ARG A 222 -24.46 18.77 22.70
N ASN A 223 -25.18 19.54 21.87
CA ASN A 223 -25.04 21.00 21.75
C ASN A 223 -23.60 21.47 21.40
N ARG A 224 -22.80 20.64 20.72
CA ARG A 224 -21.45 20.94 20.26
C ARG A 224 -21.31 20.72 18.74
N VAL A 225 -20.57 21.61 18.08
CA VAL A 225 -20.23 21.49 16.65
C VAL A 225 -18.98 20.61 16.49
N ILE A 226 -19.06 19.63 15.61
CA ILE A 226 -18.01 18.67 15.31
C ILE A 226 -17.63 18.84 13.84
N SER A 227 -16.65 19.70 13.59
CA SER A 227 -16.09 19.89 12.24
C SER A 227 -15.20 18.71 11.83
N PRO A 228 -15.12 18.38 10.53
CA PRO A 228 -14.29 17.30 9.97
C PRO A 228 -12.78 17.62 9.93
N ASP A 229 -12.37 18.78 10.41
CA ASP A 229 -10.97 19.23 10.36
C ASP A 229 -10.10 18.44 11.35
N ALA A 230 -8.89 18.08 10.90
CA ALA A 230 -7.85 17.50 11.73
C ALA A 230 -6.71 18.50 11.94
N LYS A 231 -6.26 18.67 13.20
CA LYS A 231 -5.16 19.59 13.54
C LYS A 231 -4.03 18.84 14.22
N TYR A 232 -2.80 19.31 13.99
CA TYR A 232 -1.58 18.71 14.50
C TYR A 232 -0.64 19.77 15.06
N THR A 233 -0.06 19.47 16.23
CA THR A 233 0.95 20.31 16.88
C THR A 233 2.23 19.49 17.03
N TYR A 234 3.37 20.07 16.64
CA TYR A 234 4.67 19.40 16.70
C TYR A 234 5.60 20.06 17.72
N GLY A 235 6.45 19.25 18.32
CA GLY A 235 7.52 19.72 19.20
C GLY A 235 8.73 20.23 18.42
N PRO A 236 9.76 20.77 19.11
CA PRO A 236 10.96 21.32 18.48
C PRO A 236 11.76 20.31 17.65
N THR A 237 11.61 19.01 17.94
CA THR A 237 12.23 17.92 17.17
C THR A 237 11.35 17.42 16.01
N TYR A 238 10.31 18.17 15.65
CA TYR A 238 9.30 17.81 14.63
C TYR A 238 8.62 16.47 14.86
N ARG A 239 8.50 16.07 16.13
CA ARG A 239 7.65 14.96 16.55
C ARG A 239 6.26 15.49 16.86
N LEU A 240 5.24 14.72 16.46
CA LEU A 240 3.85 15.03 16.78
C LEU A 240 3.68 15.01 18.30
N LEU A 241 3.14 16.10 18.86
CA LEU A 241 2.81 16.22 20.28
C LEU A 241 1.31 16.12 20.52
N GLU A 242 0.51 16.73 19.64
CA GLU A 242 -0.94 16.70 19.74
C GLU A 242 -1.58 16.44 18.37
N SER A 243 -2.62 15.61 18.35
CA SER A 243 -3.53 15.48 17.22
C SER A 243 -4.98 15.63 17.67
N SER A 244 -5.79 16.31 16.87
CA SER A 244 -7.23 16.41 17.08
C SER A 244 -8.00 16.14 15.81
N GLY A 245 -9.22 15.64 15.96
CA GLY A 245 -10.12 15.32 14.86
C GLY A 245 -11.51 14.96 15.36
N ARG A 246 -12.25 14.21 14.55
CA ARG A 246 -13.56 13.66 14.92
C ARG A 246 -13.54 12.14 14.95
N GLU A 247 -14.30 11.58 15.87
CA GLU A 247 -14.49 10.14 16.01
C GLU A 247 -15.98 9.81 16.10
N GLN A 248 -16.33 8.60 15.69
CA GLN A 248 -17.64 8.03 15.97
C GLN A 248 -17.61 7.43 17.37
N LEU A 249 -18.62 7.78 18.17
CA LEU A 249 -18.83 7.16 19.46
C LEU A 249 -19.55 5.81 19.26
N ASP A 250 -19.28 4.86 20.15
CA ASP A 250 -19.90 3.54 20.07
C ASP A 250 -21.44 3.66 20.01
N ASN A 251 -22.01 3.04 18.99
CA ASN A 251 -23.44 2.78 18.91
C ASN A 251 -23.63 1.41 19.56
N GLY A 252 -24.16 1.35 20.78
CA GLY A 252 -24.12 0.22 21.72
C GLY A 252 -24.73 -1.14 21.28
N SER A 253 -24.38 -1.64 20.10
CA SER A 253 -24.87 -2.88 19.50
C SER A 253 -23.77 -3.94 19.52
N GLY A 254 -23.33 -4.31 20.72
CA GLY A 254 -22.66 -5.59 20.95
C GLY A 254 -23.69 -6.72 21.05
N PRO A 255 -23.41 -7.95 20.56
CA PRO A 255 -24.35 -9.06 20.69
C PRO A 255 -24.45 -9.47 22.16
N GLY A 256 -25.49 -8.98 22.85
CA GLY A 256 -25.84 -9.37 24.23
C GLY A 256 -26.04 -8.24 25.25
N GLY A 257 -25.91 -6.96 24.87
CA GLY A 257 -26.11 -5.83 25.79
C GLY A 257 -27.49 -5.19 25.67
N SER A 258 -28.15 -4.89 26.79
CA SER A 258 -29.38 -4.08 26.84
C SER A 258 -29.20 -2.76 26.10
N ASN A 259 -30.18 -2.41 25.25
CA ASN A 259 -30.28 -1.12 24.55
C ASN A 259 -30.28 0.06 25.52
N VAL A 260 -29.09 0.51 25.92
CA VAL A 260 -28.88 1.81 26.53
C VAL A 260 -27.95 2.58 25.61
N GLY A 261 -28.53 3.07 24.51
CA GLY A 261 -27.92 4.19 23.80
C GLY A 261 -27.82 5.39 24.76
N PRO A 262 -26.91 6.33 24.54
CA PRO A 262 -26.68 7.42 25.48
C PRO A 262 -27.89 8.35 25.55
N ALA A 263 -28.75 8.18 26.55
CA ALA A 263 -29.84 9.10 26.85
C ALA A 263 -29.31 10.33 27.59
N CYS A 264 -29.80 11.53 27.25
CA CYS A 264 -29.67 12.70 28.11
C CYS A 264 -30.68 12.60 29.26
N PRO A 265 -30.28 12.70 30.55
CA PRO A 265 -31.24 12.79 31.63
C PRO A 265 -31.75 14.23 31.77
N GLY A 266 -32.96 14.50 31.27
CA GLY A 266 -33.76 15.63 31.74
C GLY A 266 -34.38 15.30 33.09
N ALA A 267 -34.48 16.29 33.98
CA ALA A 267 -34.81 16.09 35.40
C ALA A 267 -36.17 15.42 35.66
N PHE A 268 -37.17 15.64 34.81
CA PHE A 268 -38.46 14.94 34.84
C PHE A 268 -39.06 15.05 33.44
N GLN A 269 -39.21 13.94 32.72
CA GLN A 269 -40.37 13.58 31.89
C GLN A 269 -40.01 12.58 30.78
N THR A 270 -40.82 11.54 30.76
CA THR A 270 -41.17 10.66 29.63
C THR A 270 -41.84 11.45 28.51
N PHE A 271 -41.15 11.58 27.37
CA PHE A 271 -41.74 11.61 26.04
C PHE A 271 -40.80 10.81 25.13
N ASP A 272 -41.36 9.84 24.41
CA ASP A 272 -40.66 8.97 23.47
C ASP A 272 -39.95 9.80 22.38
N ALA A 273 -38.67 10.08 22.61
CA ALA A 273 -37.73 10.54 21.59
C ALA A 273 -36.83 9.37 21.25
N THR A 274 -37.30 8.47 20.39
CA THR A 274 -36.40 7.53 19.74
C THR A 274 -35.47 8.32 18.82
N SER A 275 -34.20 8.33 19.20
CA SER A 275 -33.05 8.92 18.48
C SER A 275 -32.77 10.39 18.80
N ASP A 276 -32.10 10.61 19.93
CA ASP A 276 -31.38 11.85 20.25
C ASP A 276 -30.04 11.94 19.47
N ALA A 277 -30.09 11.60 18.18
CA ALA A 277 -28.94 11.54 17.30
C ALA A 277 -28.96 12.70 16.30
N PRO A 278 -27.80 13.13 15.76
CA PRO A 278 -27.78 14.03 14.60
C PRO A 278 -28.62 13.44 13.46
N ARG A 279 -29.05 14.24 12.48
CA ARG A 279 -29.95 13.83 11.36
C ARG A 279 -29.62 12.48 10.68
N ASP A 280 -28.40 11.97 10.83
CA ASP A 280 -27.90 10.71 10.29
C ASP A 280 -27.77 9.55 11.31
N GLY A 281 -28.18 9.72 12.58
CA GLY A 281 -28.24 8.64 13.56
C GLY A 281 -26.91 8.25 14.24
N ILE A 282 -25.80 8.91 13.94
CA ILE A 282 -24.46 8.48 14.39
C ILE A 282 -23.92 9.40 15.50
N PRO A 283 -23.72 8.91 16.73
CA PRO A 283 -23.11 9.72 17.78
C PRO A 283 -21.63 9.99 17.44
N MET A 284 -21.20 11.25 17.52
CA MET A 284 -19.86 11.69 17.15
C MET A 284 -19.24 12.54 18.28
N SER A 285 -17.93 12.56 18.39
CA SER A 285 -17.18 13.45 19.30
C SER A 285 -15.94 14.02 18.63
N ARG A 286 -15.31 15.02 19.27
CA ARG A 286 -13.95 15.44 18.96
C ARG A 286 -12.98 14.78 19.94
N TYR A 287 -11.88 14.24 19.42
CA TYR A 287 -10.75 13.81 20.23
C TYR A 287 -9.61 14.83 20.16
N SER A 288 -8.81 14.85 21.22
CA SER A 288 -7.46 15.42 21.25
C SER A 288 -6.58 14.39 21.95
N ASN A 289 -5.55 13.93 21.27
CA ASN A 289 -4.56 13.00 21.79
C ASN A 289 -3.24 13.76 21.95
N ILE A 290 -2.69 13.71 23.16
CA ILE A 290 -1.43 14.35 23.52
C ILE A 290 -0.44 13.23 23.88
N ASP A 291 0.65 13.11 23.12
CA ASP A 291 1.76 12.23 23.48
C ASP A 291 2.62 12.95 24.54
N GLN A 292 2.68 12.35 25.73
CA GLN A 292 3.55 12.79 26.84
C GLN A 292 4.92 12.13 26.77
#